data_AF-A0A8J2EX00-F1
#
_entry.id   AF-A0A8J2EX00-F1
#
_cell.length_a   1.000
_cell.length_b   1.000
_cell.length_c   1.000
_cell.angle_alpha   90.00
_cell.angle_beta   90.00
_cell.angle_gamma   90.00
#
_symmetry.space_group_name_H-M   'P 1'
#
loop_
_entity.id
_entity.type
_entity.pdbx_description
1 polymer ?
#
loop_
_entity_poly.entity_id
_entity_poly.type
_entity_poly.pdbx_seq_one_letter_code
_entity_poly.pdbx_strand_id
1 'polypeptide(L)'
;MPLIKDPDDTSFLQGGFHLLEHQEKALHWLVQREKQFPKMEQFDRIRKGEIPLWTISKDGKFQNTATLARFTTIPKIPRGGFLSDEMGLGKTISLLACIAHDLKFGHTKENYSD
;
A
#
# COMPACT_ATOMS: atom_id res chain seq x y z
N MET A 1 -12.66 -14.35 -28.88
CA MET A 1 -11.84 -13.13 -28.68
C MET A 1 -11.39 -12.66 -30.05
N PRO A 2 -11.68 -11.42 -30.47
CA PRO A 2 -11.09 -10.90 -31.70
C PRO A 2 -9.60 -10.63 -31.43
N LEU A 3 -8.74 -11.20 -32.28
CA LEU A 3 -7.31 -10.91 -32.30
C LEU A 3 -7.14 -9.49 -32.84
N ILE A 4 -6.36 -8.67 -32.12
CA ILE A 4 -5.98 -7.32 -32.54
C ILE A 4 -5.25 -7.43 -33.88
N LYS A 5 -5.79 -6.76 -34.92
CA LYS A 5 -5.28 -6.85 -36.30
C LYS A 5 -4.23 -5.78 -36.62
N ASP A 6 -4.15 -4.72 -35.82
CA ASP A 6 -3.21 -3.62 -35.99
C ASP A 6 -2.57 -3.24 -34.63
N PRO A 7 -1.24 -3.23 -34.50
CA PRO A 7 -0.57 -2.89 -33.24
C PRO A 7 -0.75 -1.42 -32.82
N ASP A 8 -1.07 -0.53 -33.77
CA ASP A 8 -1.29 0.91 -33.53
C ASP A 8 -2.79 1.27 -33.40
N ASP A 9 -3.70 0.30 -33.52
CA ASP A 9 -5.14 0.54 -33.38
C ASP A 9 -5.49 0.75 -31.90
N THR A 10 -5.33 1.97 -31.41
CA THR A 10 -5.72 2.35 -30.03
C THR A 10 -7.21 2.61 -29.89
N SER A 11 -8.06 2.30 -30.87
CA SER A 11 -9.51 2.54 -30.78
C SER A 11 -10.16 1.74 -29.63
N PHE A 12 -9.61 0.58 -29.27
CA PHE A 12 -10.03 -0.18 -28.08
C PHE A 12 -9.66 0.52 -26.76
N LEU A 13 -8.68 1.44 -26.76
CA LEU A 13 -8.34 2.29 -25.62
C LEU A 13 -9.27 3.51 -25.51
N GLN A 14 -10.09 3.78 -26.54
CA GLN A 14 -10.96 4.95 -26.60
C GLN A 14 -12.20 4.82 -25.69
N GLY A 15 -12.56 3.59 -25.29
CA GLY A 15 -13.38 3.34 -24.12
C GLY A 15 -12.49 3.33 -22.89
N GLY A 16 -12.53 4.40 -22.10
CA GLY A 16 -11.74 4.50 -20.87
C GLY A 16 -11.84 3.22 -20.02
N PHE A 17 -10.71 2.80 -19.45
CA PHE A 17 -10.69 1.62 -18.61
C PHE A 17 -11.34 1.94 -17.26
N HIS A 18 -12.51 1.36 -16.99
CA HIS A 18 -13.24 1.52 -15.72
C HIS A 18 -12.99 0.32 -14.82
N LEU A 19 -12.62 0.59 -13.56
CA LEU A 19 -12.49 -0.45 -12.54
C LEU A 19 -13.88 -0.91 -12.09
N LEU A 20 -14.01 -2.20 -11.79
CA LEU A 20 -15.18 -2.73 -11.12
C LEU A 20 -15.17 -2.30 -9.64
N GLU A 21 -16.33 -2.27 -8.99
CA GLU A 21 -16.45 -1.79 -7.59
C GLU A 21 -15.48 -2.50 -6.63
N HIS A 22 -15.31 -3.82 -6.76
CA HIS A 22 -14.37 -4.57 -5.93
C HIS A 22 -12.91 -4.23 -6.24
N GLN A 23 -12.60 -3.88 -7.49
CA GLN A 23 -11.25 -3.45 -7.89
C GLN A 23 -10.95 -2.05 -7.39
N GLU A 24 -11.94 -1.16 -7.31
CA GLU A 24 -11.78 0.16 -6.68
C GLU A 24 -11.51 0.03 -5.17
N LYS A 25 -12.23 -0.85 -4.48
CA LYS A 25 -11.97 -1.16 -3.06
C LYS A 25 -10.57 -1.74 -2.85
N ALA A 26 -10.16 -2.68 -3.72
CA ALA A 26 -8.82 -3.24 -3.70
C ALA A 26 -7.74 -2.17 -3.96
N LEU A 27 -7.96 -1.30 -4.95
CA LEU A 27 -7.07 -0.18 -5.25
C LEU A 27 -6.95 0.77 -4.06
N HIS A 28 -8.07 1.18 -3.47
CA HIS A 28 -8.09 2.04 -2.28
C HIS A 28 -7.28 1.41 -1.13
N TRP A 29 -7.45 0.12 -0.88
CA TRP A 29 -6.68 -0.60 0.13
C TRP A 29 -5.18 -0.62 -0.19
N LEU A 30 -4.79 -0.92 -1.44
CA LEU A 30 -3.39 -0.93 -1.88
C LEU A 30 -2.74 0.45 -1.69
N VAL A 31 -3.41 1.51 -2.15
CA VAL A 31 -2.92 2.89 -2.01
C VAL A 31 -2.76 3.27 -0.54
N GLN A 32 -3.68 2.88 0.33
CA GLN A 32 -3.54 3.11 1.77
C GLN A 32 -2.37 2.34 2.38
N ARG A 33 -2.10 1.11 1.92
CA ARG A 33 -1.00 0.27 2.42
C ARG A 33 0.38 0.76 1.96
N GLU A 34 0.46 1.40 0.81
CA GLU A 34 1.70 2.00 0.31
C GLU A 34 2.04 3.34 0.99
N LYS A 35 1.09 3.96 1.69
CA LYS A 35 1.35 5.19 2.45
C LYS A 35 2.27 4.91 3.64
N GLN A 36 3.27 5.76 3.80
CA GLN A 36 4.04 5.82 5.04
C GLN A 36 3.33 6.74 6.03
N PHE A 37 2.96 6.19 7.18
CA PHE A 37 2.36 6.99 8.25
C PHE A 37 3.39 7.97 8.83
N PRO A 38 3.00 9.21 9.19
CA PRO A 38 3.86 10.11 9.96
C PRO A 38 4.33 9.46 11.26
N LYS A 39 5.51 9.86 11.77
CA LYS A 39 6.09 9.30 13.01
C LYS A 39 5.12 9.34 14.19
N MET A 40 4.36 10.44 14.33
CA MET A 40 3.38 10.61 15.42
C MET A 40 2.24 9.58 15.33
N GLU A 41 1.71 9.38 14.13
CA GLU A 41 0.64 8.40 13.93
C GLU A 41 1.16 6.97 14.16
N GLN A 42 2.38 6.65 13.71
CA GLN A 42 2.99 5.35 14.00
C GLN A 42 3.11 5.10 15.51
N PHE A 43 3.54 6.11 16.26
CA PHE A 43 3.61 6.03 17.73
C PHE A 43 2.24 5.72 18.34
N ASP A 44 1.21 6.47 17.96
CA ASP A 44 -0.15 6.27 18.49
C ASP A 44 -0.70 4.89 18.17
N ARG A 45 -0.44 4.37 16.96
CA ARG A 45 -0.88 3.03 16.55
C ARG A 45 -0.15 1.92 17.30
N ILE A 46 1.15 2.06 17.55
CA ILE A 46 1.90 1.12 18.42
C ILE A 46 1.34 1.19 19.84
N ARG A 47 1.10 2.39 20.37
CA ARG A 47 0.55 2.59 21.73
C ARG A 47 -0.83 1.96 21.90
N LYS A 48 -1.70 2.06 20.87
CA LYS A 48 -3.03 1.42 20.85
C LYS A 48 -2.99 -0.08 20.60
N GLY A 49 -1.83 -0.65 20.27
CA GLY A 49 -1.69 -2.07 19.94
C GLY A 49 -2.20 -2.45 18.55
N GLU A 50 -2.33 -1.48 17.63
CA GLU A 50 -2.80 -1.72 16.26
C GLU A 50 -1.70 -2.28 15.34
N ILE A 51 -0.44 -2.19 15.76
CA ILE A 51 0.70 -2.74 15.03
C ILE A 51 1.12 -4.03 15.77
N PRO A 52 0.84 -5.21 15.18
CA PRO A 52 1.18 -6.48 15.80
C PRO A 52 2.68 -6.59 16.07
N LEU A 53 3.02 -7.31 17.14
CA LEU A 53 4.39 -7.58 17.58
C LEU A 53 5.19 -6.35 18.02
N TRP A 54 4.60 -5.17 18.08
CA TRP A 54 5.25 -3.96 18.60
C TRP A 54 4.50 -3.44 19.82
N THR A 55 5.24 -3.16 20.89
CA THR A 55 4.71 -2.62 22.14
C THR A 55 5.63 -1.54 22.68
N ILE A 56 5.12 -0.72 23.62
CA ILE A 56 5.93 0.24 24.36
C ILE A 56 6.17 -0.35 25.76
N SER A 57 7.45 -0.57 26.08
CA SER A 57 7.88 -1.03 27.40
C SER A 57 7.60 0.03 28.47
N LYS A 58 7.61 -0.38 29.75
CA LYS A 58 7.44 0.55 30.88
C LYS A 58 8.49 1.67 30.89
N ASP A 59 9.65 1.41 30.33
CA ASP A 59 10.76 2.37 30.21
C ASP A 59 10.63 3.29 28.98
N GLY A 60 9.48 3.26 28.29
CA GLY A 60 9.21 4.09 27.11
C GLY A 60 9.86 3.63 25.80
N LYS A 61 10.65 2.54 25.83
CA LYS A 61 11.30 1.98 24.63
C LYS A 61 10.32 1.12 23.82
N PHE A 62 10.45 1.16 22.50
CA PHE A 62 9.71 0.26 21.59
C PHE A 62 10.31 -1.14 21.66
N GLN A 63 9.49 -2.15 21.87
CA GLN A 63 9.93 -3.53 21.96
C GLN A 63 9.19 -4.39 20.93
N ASN A 64 9.95 -5.19 20.19
CA ASN A 64 9.38 -6.25 19.37
C ASN A 64 9.08 -7.48 20.25
N THR A 65 7.83 -7.93 20.26
CA THR A 65 7.38 -9.02 21.15
C THR A 65 7.94 -10.39 20.73
N ALA A 66 8.20 -10.60 19.44
CA ALA A 66 8.70 -11.88 18.92
C ALA A 66 10.21 -12.05 19.15
N THR A 67 11.00 -10.99 18.97
CA THR A 67 12.47 -11.03 19.09
C THR A 67 13.00 -10.50 20.42
N LEU A 68 12.14 -9.85 21.22
CA LEU A 68 12.50 -9.11 22.44
C LEU A 68 13.47 -7.94 22.21
N ALA A 69 13.75 -7.59 20.95
CA ALA A 69 14.60 -6.47 20.61
C ALA A 69 13.97 -5.14 21.04
N ARG A 70 14.79 -4.23 21.58
CA ARG A 70 14.36 -2.93 22.10
C ARG A 70 15.02 -1.78 21.37
N PHE A 71 14.24 -0.74 21.07
CA PHE A 71 14.65 0.42 20.30
C PHE A 71 14.23 1.70 21.01
N THR A 72 15.08 2.73 20.94
CA THR A 72 14.79 4.08 21.42
C THR A 72 14.03 4.90 20.38
N THR A 73 14.20 4.58 19.09
CA THR A 73 13.51 5.20 17.97
C THR A 73 12.30 4.38 17.55
N ILE A 74 11.30 5.06 16.97
CA ILE A 74 10.12 4.40 16.39
C ILE A 74 10.59 3.42 15.30
N PRO A 75 10.14 2.17 15.34
CA PRO A 75 10.51 1.18 14.33
C PRO A 75 9.91 1.52 12.97
N LYS A 76 10.64 1.21 11.89
CA LYS A 76 10.12 1.36 10.54
C LYS A 76 9.10 0.26 10.27
N ILE A 77 7.84 0.65 10.11
CA ILE A 77 6.75 -0.27 9.74
C ILE A 77 6.83 -0.56 8.23
N PRO A 78 6.78 -1.83 7.80
CA PRO A 78 6.78 -2.15 6.38
C PRO A 78 5.52 -1.61 5.69
N ARG A 79 5.69 -1.20 4.43
CA ARG A 79 4.60 -0.77 3.54
C ARG A 79 4.08 -1.95 2.72
N GLY A 80 2.91 -1.77 2.13
CA GLY A 80 2.28 -2.74 1.24
C GLY A 80 1.54 -3.86 2.00
N GLY A 81 1.30 -4.96 1.29
CA GLY A 81 0.59 -6.13 1.82
C GLY A 81 0.32 -7.18 0.75
N PHE A 82 -0.40 -8.23 1.13
CA PHE A 82 -0.80 -9.30 0.23
C PHE A 82 -2.22 -9.08 -0.27
N LEU A 83 -2.41 -9.00 -1.60
CA LEU A 83 -3.72 -8.97 -2.23
C LEU A 83 -4.13 -10.41 -2.60
N SER A 84 -4.87 -11.06 -1.70
CA SER A 84 -5.21 -12.49 -1.77
C SER A 84 -6.68 -12.73 -2.14
N ASP A 85 -7.23 -11.95 -3.06
CA ASP A 85 -8.59 -12.14 -3.58
C ASP A 85 -8.72 -13.44 -4.39
N GLU A 86 -9.95 -13.93 -4.60
CA GLU A 86 -10.22 -15.08 -5.46
C GLU A 86 -9.67 -14.89 -6.90
N MET A 87 -9.40 -16.02 -7.57
CA MET A 87 -8.95 -15.99 -8.97
C MET A 87 -10.05 -15.44 -9.86
N GLY A 88 -9.68 -14.66 -10.88
CA GLY A 88 -10.65 -14.04 -11.80
C GLY A 88 -11.19 -12.67 -11.36
N LEU A 89 -10.95 -12.21 -10.12
CA LEU A 89 -11.36 -10.87 -9.67
C LEU A 89 -10.51 -9.72 -10.25
N GLY A 90 -9.48 -10.04 -11.03
CA GLY A 90 -8.66 -9.04 -11.73
C GLY A 90 -7.58 -8.41 -10.86
N LYS A 91 -6.92 -9.19 -9.99
CA LYS A 91 -5.79 -8.72 -9.16
C LYS A 91 -4.70 -7.99 -9.96
N THR A 92 -4.38 -8.49 -11.15
CA THR A 92 -3.41 -7.85 -12.06
C THR A 92 -3.85 -6.43 -12.45
N ILE A 93 -5.13 -6.25 -12.76
CA ILE A 93 -5.71 -4.95 -13.11
C ILE A 93 -5.63 -4.01 -11.89
N SER A 94 -6.02 -4.49 -10.71
CA SER A 94 -5.94 -3.68 -9.47
C SER A 94 -4.51 -3.23 -9.18
N LEU A 95 -3.53 -4.10 -9.41
CA LEU A 95 -2.11 -3.77 -9.24
C LEU A 95 -1.61 -2.75 -10.27
N LEU A 96 -1.97 -2.92 -11.55
CA LEU A 96 -1.63 -1.95 -12.60
C LEU A 96 -2.27 -0.58 -12.33
N ALA A 97 -3.51 -0.56 -11.84
CA ALA A 97 -4.17 0.68 -11.42
C ALA A 97 -3.44 1.34 -10.25
N CYS A 98 -2.93 0.55 -9.29
CA CYS A 98 -2.11 1.07 -8.19
C CYS A 98 -0.80 1.69 -8.69
N ILE A 99 -0.12 1.03 -9.62
CA ILE A 99 1.12 1.56 -10.24
C ILE A 99 0.80 2.85 -11.02
N ALA A 100 -0.25 2.86 -11.84
CA ALA A 100 -0.67 4.04 -12.58
C ALA A 100 -1.06 5.21 -11.66
N HIS A 101 -1.72 4.91 -10.53
CA HIS A 101 -2.02 5.89 -9.49
C HIS A 101 -0.74 6.47 -8.89
N ASP A 102 0.22 5.64 -8.52
CA ASP A 102 1.51 6.10 -7.97
C ASP A 102 2.32 6.92 -8.98
N LEU A 103 2.36 6.50 -10.25
CA LEU A 103 3.03 7.29 -11.30
C LEU A 103 2.38 8.65 -11.52
N LYS A 104 1.06 8.76 -11.38
CA LYS A 104 0.31 10.01 -11.58
C LYS A 104 0.36 10.93 -10.37
N PHE A 105 0.31 10.38 -9.15
CA PHE A 105 0.12 11.15 -7.92
C PHE A 105 1.30 11.07 -6.93
N GLY A 106 2.22 10.11 -7.10
CA GLY A 106 3.32 9.80 -6.18
C GLY A 106 4.58 10.68 -6.34
N HIS A 107 4.54 11.71 -7.20
CA HIS A 107 5.68 12.59 -7.44
C HIS A 107 5.77 13.84 -6.53
N THR A 108 5.01 13.91 -5.44
CA THR A 108 5.31 14.89 -4.38
C THR A 108 6.54 14.41 -3.61
N LYS A 109 7.71 14.87 -4.05
CA LYS A 109 8.97 14.82 -3.28
C LYS A 109 8.78 15.62 -1.99
N GLU A 110 8.21 15.01 -0.95
CA GLU A 110 8.38 15.52 0.40
C GLU A 110 9.71 15.00 0.94
N ASN A 111 10.57 15.97 1.26
CA ASN A 111 11.90 15.82 1.82
C ASN A 111 11.91 14.81 2.98
N TYR A 112 12.39 13.61 2.73
CA TYR A 112 12.92 12.76 3.79
C TYR A 112 14.32 13.26 4.12
N SER A 113 14.37 14.33 4.91
CA SER A 113 15.59 14.71 5.62
C SER A 113 15.79 13.68 6.75
N ASP A 114 16.91 12.95 6.67
CA ASP A 114 17.45 12.13 7.76
C ASP A 114 17.69 12.96 9.04
#